data_AF-A0A938G2S9-F1
#
_entry.id   AF-A0A938G2S9-F1
#
_cell.length_a   1.000
_cell.length_b   1.000
_cell.length_c   1.000
_cell.angle_alpha   90.00
_cell.angle_beta   90.00
_cell.angle_gamma   90.00
#
_symmetry.space_group_name_H-M   'P 1'
#
loop_
_entity.id
_entity.type
_entity.pdbx_description
1 polymer ?
#
loop_
_entity_poly.entity_id
_entity_poly.type
_entity_poly.pdbx_seq_one_letter_code
_entity_poly.pdbx_strand_id
1 'polypeptide(L)'
;MSASDIRTETSCRPVNSCRPDKSRRDGVAVRLRRLLAVVVASTAVTVTFVDPLLGVSTAQAAPARLTDPIAEIASGALVLARTTTPSFAAWRREVADEVGLRLEIDPTVLEAAWSRADAEHQIALMAALAQIGTPYRRRTSDPERGFDCSGLTTWAWAQAGHLLPRNSTQQWRAGDPRTIDTAQAGDLLRYPGHVMMWLGVGRAIVHSPQSGEFVEVQILSERSFERSRFFDPS
;
A
#
# COMPACT_ATOMS: atom_id res chain seq x y z
N MET A 1 -15.61 -57.54 28.53
CA MET A 1 -14.25 -57.99 28.14
C MET A 1 -14.29 -58.26 26.64
N SER A 2 -13.37 -57.61 25.91
CA SER A 2 -12.98 -57.72 24.50
C SER A 2 -13.97 -58.24 23.45
N ALA A 3 -14.24 -57.38 22.46
CA ALA A 3 -14.49 -57.80 21.08
C ALA A 3 -13.26 -57.43 20.26
N SER A 4 -12.61 -58.46 19.69
CA SER A 4 -11.46 -58.38 18.80
C SER A 4 -11.89 -58.21 17.34
N ASP A 5 -11.15 -57.34 16.65
CA ASP A 5 -10.67 -57.40 15.27
C ASP A 5 -11.56 -58.01 14.17
N ILE A 6 -11.93 -57.15 13.20
CA ILE A 6 -12.03 -57.54 11.80
C ILE A 6 -11.19 -56.56 10.97
N ARG A 7 -10.09 -57.07 10.42
CA ARG A 7 -9.40 -56.49 9.26
C ARG A 7 -10.14 -56.92 8.00
N THR A 8 -10.42 -55.97 7.12
CA THR A 8 -10.34 -56.19 5.67
C THR A 8 -9.80 -54.92 5.04
N GLU A 9 -8.54 -55.01 4.61
CA GLU A 9 -7.91 -54.09 3.67
C GLU A 9 -8.68 -54.10 2.35
N THR A 10 -8.87 -52.94 1.73
CA THR A 10 -9.00 -52.86 0.27
C THR A 10 -8.17 -51.66 -0.19
N SER A 11 -6.93 -52.00 -0.51
CA SER A 11 -6.03 -51.28 -1.40
C SER A 11 -6.74 -50.87 -2.68
N CYS A 12 -6.61 -49.61 -3.09
CA CYS A 12 -6.60 -49.20 -4.50
C CYS A 12 -6.10 -47.75 -4.67
N ARG A 13 -4.95 -47.62 -5.33
CA ARG A 13 -4.53 -46.49 -6.21
C ARG A 13 -3.77 -47.14 -7.39
N PRO A 14 -3.52 -46.46 -8.52
CA PRO A 14 -4.31 -45.47 -9.26
C PRO A 14 -4.36 -45.82 -10.78
N VAL A 15 -5.31 -45.28 -11.56
CA VAL A 15 -5.12 -45.22 -13.03
C VAL A 15 -5.70 -43.94 -13.62
N ASN A 16 -4.85 -43.23 -14.36
CA ASN A 16 -5.13 -42.07 -15.18
C ASN A 16 -6.15 -42.39 -16.28
N SER A 17 -7.19 -41.55 -16.43
CA SER A 17 -7.61 -40.97 -17.72
C SER A 17 -8.98 -40.32 -17.60
N CYS A 18 -9.01 -38.98 -17.54
CA CYS A 18 -10.14 -38.21 -18.04
C CYS A 18 -9.60 -36.91 -18.63
N ARG A 19 -9.58 -36.88 -19.96
CA ARG A 19 -9.21 -35.75 -20.80
C ARG A 19 -10.51 -35.32 -21.50
N PRO A 20 -10.97 -34.06 -21.39
CA PRO A 20 -11.92 -33.52 -22.33
C PRO A 20 -11.19 -32.99 -23.57
N ASP A 21 -11.69 -33.35 -24.75
CA ASP A 21 -11.21 -32.90 -26.06
C ASP A 21 -11.97 -31.65 -26.57
N LYS A 22 -11.18 -30.77 -27.20
CA LYS A 22 -11.43 -29.77 -28.25
C LYS A 22 -12.69 -28.88 -28.30
N SER A 23 -12.33 -27.59 -28.33
CA SER A 23 -12.62 -26.63 -29.42
C SER A 23 -13.76 -25.64 -29.25
N ARG A 24 -13.40 -24.39 -29.59
CA ARG A 24 -14.22 -23.20 -29.87
C ARG A 24 -14.91 -22.52 -28.69
N ARG A 25 -14.36 -21.37 -28.31
CA ARG A 25 -14.98 -20.02 -28.42
C ARG A 25 -13.87 -19.01 -28.09
N ASP A 26 -13.24 -18.48 -29.12
CA ASP A 26 -13.53 -17.15 -29.67
C ASP A 26 -12.72 -16.09 -28.94
N GLY A 27 -11.82 -15.49 -29.70
CA GLY A 27 -10.78 -14.61 -29.19
C GLY A 27 -11.32 -13.33 -28.60
N VAL A 28 -10.65 -12.87 -27.53
CA VAL A 28 -10.64 -11.46 -27.19
C VAL A 28 -9.28 -10.93 -27.65
N ALA A 29 -9.26 -10.47 -28.90
CA ALA A 29 -8.20 -9.61 -29.40
C ALA A 29 -8.14 -8.38 -28.49
N VAL A 30 -7.04 -8.24 -27.74
CA VAL A 30 -6.70 -6.99 -27.04
C VAL A 30 -6.48 -5.93 -28.12
N ARG A 31 -7.53 -5.16 -28.42
CA ARG A 31 -7.51 -4.08 -29.40
C ARG A 31 -6.50 -3.03 -28.94
N LEU A 32 -5.47 -2.77 -29.75
CA LEU A 32 -4.69 -1.54 -29.68
C LEU A 32 -5.66 -0.35 -29.73
N ARG A 33 -5.83 0.36 -28.61
CA ARG A 33 -6.50 1.65 -28.59
C ARG A 33 -5.45 2.74 -28.75
N ARG A 34 -5.62 3.48 -29.85
CA ARG A 34 -4.91 4.72 -30.22
C ARG A 34 -4.73 5.61 -28.98
N LEU A 35 -3.49 6.00 -28.70
CA LEU A 35 -3.17 7.14 -27.84
C LEU A 35 -3.74 8.40 -28.52
N LEU A 36 -4.94 8.84 -28.09
CA LEU A 36 -5.29 10.25 -28.20
C LEU A 36 -4.59 10.94 -27.04
N ALA A 37 -3.64 11.83 -27.34
CA ALA A 37 -3.22 12.84 -26.40
C ALA A 37 -4.46 13.69 -26.08
N VAL A 38 -5.07 13.48 -24.91
CA VAL A 38 -6.06 14.41 -24.38
C VAL A 38 -5.28 15.64 -23.95
N VAL A 39 -5.29 16.68 -24.77
CA VAL A 39 -4.95 18.03 -24.30
C VAL A 39 -6.10 18.46 -23.40
N VAL A 40 -5.98 18.20 -22.10
CA VAL A 40 -6.90 18.73 -21.10
C VAL A 40 -6.56 20.22 -20.96
N ALA A 41 -7.34 21.07 -21.62
CA ALA A 41 -7.31 22.49 -21.34
C ALA A 41 -7.85 22.70 -19.91
N SER A 42 -6.97 23.11 -18.99
CA SER A 42 -7.29 23.40 -17.60
C SER A 42 -8.33 24.53 -17.51
N THR A 43 -9.61 24.20 -17.34
CA THR A 43 -10.59 25.19 -16.89
C THR A 43 -10.47 25.29 -15.38
N ALA A 44 -9.76 26.31 -14.91
CA ALA A 44 -9.67 26.55 -13.49
C ALA A 44 -11.05 26.96 -12.94
N VAL A 45 -11.52 26.23 -11.93
CA VAL A 45 -12.83 26.47 -11.31
C VAL A 45 -12.68 27.60 -10.29
N THR A 46 -13.41 28.69 -10.48
CA THR A 46 -13.55 29.74 -9.47
C THR A 46 -14.72 29.41 -8.56
N VAL A 47 -14.47 29.37 -7.25
CA VAL A 47 -15.53 29.23 -6.25
C VAL A 47 -15.73 30.59 -5.59
N THR A 48 -16.94 31.13 -5.68
CA THR A 48 -17.35 32.36 -4.99
C THR A 48 -18.01 32.01 -3.67
N PHE A 49 -17.40 32.46 -2.57
CA PHE A 49 -18.00 32.47 -1.25
C PHE A 49 -18.60 33.84 -0.99
N VAL A 50 -19.83 33.88 -0.47
CA VAL A 50 -20.48 35.12 -0.05
C VAL A 50 -20.62 35.06 1.46
N ASP A 51 -19.81 35.84 2.16
CA ASP A 51 -19.87 35.97 3.62
C ASP A 51 -20.59 37.28 4.00
N PRO A 52 -21.58 37.26 4.90
CA PRO A 52 -22.35 38.45 5.27
C PRO A 52 -21.56 39.50 6.05
N LEU A 53 -20.39 39.18 6.59
CA LEU A 53 -19.51 40.10 7.31
C LEU A 53 -18.25 40.48 6.52
N LEU A 54 -17.77 39.58 5.65
CA LEU A 54 -16.49 39.75 4.93
C LEU A 54 -16.64 40.01 3.43
N GLY A 55 -17.86 40.00 2.88
CA GLY A 55 -18.14 40.28 1.47
C GLY A 55 -17.92 39.07 0.55
N VAL A 56 -17.78 39.33 -0.76
CA VAL A 56 -17.58 38.28 -1.77
C VAL A 56 -16.09 37.95 -1.88
N SER A 57 -15.73 36.70 -1.59
CA SER A 57 -14.37 36.19 -1.75
C SER A 57 -14.35 35.15 -2.88
N THR A 58 -13.50 35.38 -3.87
CA THR A 58 -13.24 34.41 -4.94
C THR A 58 -12.00 33.61 -4.61
N ALA A 59 -12.17 32.31 -4.36
CA ALA A 59 -11.04 31.38 -4.29
C ALA A 59 -10.83 30.76 -5.67
N GLN A 60 -9.63 30.91 -6.22
CA GLN A 60 -9.21 30.16 -7.39
C GLN A 60 -8.86 28.74 -6.93
N ALA A 61 -9.67 27.74 -7.29
CA ALA A 61 -9.24 26.36 -7.11
C ALA A 61 -8.06 26.14 -8.07
N ALA A 62 -6.90 25.80 -7.52
CA ALA A 62 -5.79 25.32 -8.32
C ALA A 62 -6.27 24.14 -9.18
N PRO A 63 -5.79 23.97 -10.43
CA PRO A 63 -6.17 22.80 -11.21
C PRO A 63 -5.85 21.57 -10.37
N ALA A 64 -6.85 20.71 -10.16
CA ALA A 64 -6.67 19.45 -9.47
C ALA A 64 -5.49 18.74 -10.17
N ARG A 65 -4.35 18.62 -9.48
CA ARG A 65 -3.40 17.57 -9.85
C ARG A 65 -4.24 16.30 -9.86
N LEU A 66 -4.14 15.47 -10.89
CA LEU A 66 -4.67 14.12 -10.82
C LEU A 66 -3.87 13.40 -9.72
N THR A 67 -4.27 13.61 -8.48
CA THR A 67 -3.75 12.95 -7.31
C THR A 67 -4.26 11.54 -7.35
N ASP A 68 -3.39 10.59 -7.02
CA ASP A 68 -3.82 9.21 -6.85
C ASP A 68 -4.90 9.16 -5.76
N PRO A 69 -6.05 8.49 -5.98
CA PRO A 69 -7.12 8.42 -4.99
C PRO A 69 -6.63 7.96 -3.62
N ILE A 70 -5.72 6.97 -3.57
CA ILE A 70 -5.14 6.51 -2.30
C ILE A 70 -4.35 7.64 -1.63
N ALA A 71 -3.56 8.40 -2.40
CA ALA A 71 -2.74 9.47 -1.86
C ALA A 71 -3.59 10.62 -1.31
N GLU A 72 -4.69 10.96 -1.99
CA GLU A 72 -5.63 11.99 -1.57
C GLU A 72 -6.33 11.59 -0.26
N ILE A 73 -6.89 10.38 -0.20
CA ILE A 73 -7.61 9.90 0.98
C ILE A 73 -6.65 9.72 2.17
N ALA A 74 -5.47 9.14 1.93
CA ALA A 74 -4.48 8.93 2.99
C ALA A 74 -3.93 10.26 3.55
N SER A 75 -3.84 11.31 2.73
CA SER A 75 -3.48 12.65 3.22
C SER A 75 -4.52 13.21 4.21
N GLY A 76 -5.81 13.01 3.94
CA GLY A 76 -6.89 13.35 4.87
C GLY A 76 -6.82 12.55 6.17
N ALA A 77 -6.58 11.23 6.07
CA ALA A 77 -6.39 10.36 7.23
C ALA A 77 -5.22 10.85 8.12
N LEU A 78 -4.09 11.21 7.52
CA LEU A 78 -2.90 11.65 8.25
C LEU A 78 -3.14 12.94 9.06
N VAL A 79 -3.90 13.90 8.52
CA VAL A 79 -4.28 15.13 9.23
C VAL A 79 -5.13 14.81 10.47
N LEU A 80 -6.06 13.86 10.33
CA LEU A 80 -7.01 13.49 11.39
C LEU A 80 -6.42 12.56 12.45
N ALA A 81 -5.40 11.77 12.12
CA ALA A 81 -4.68 10.93 13.06
C ALA A 81 -4.15 11.72 14.27
N ARG A 82 -3.92 13.02 14.07
CA ARG A 82 -3.40 13.96 15.08
C ARG A 82 -4.48 14.57 15.98
N THR A 83 -5.77 14.39 15.69
CA THR A 83 -6.84 15.19 16.31
C THR A 83 -8.11 14.43 16.69
N THR A 84 -8.52 13.34 16.01
CA THR A 84 -9.77 12.63 16.38
C THR A 84 -9.83 11.15 15.93
N THR A 85 -10.05 10.23 16.88
CA THR A 85 -10.03 8.77 16.64
C THR A 85 -11.16 8.23 15.73
N PRO A 86 -12.46 8.61 15.89
CA PRO A 86 -13.53 8.07 15.04
C PRO A 86 -13.38 8.47 13.57
N SER A 87 -12.97 9.71 13.31
CA SER A 87 -12.73 10.21 11.95
C SER A 87 -11.55 9.49 11.32
N PHE A 88 -10.44 9.30 12.05
CA PHE A 88 -9.29 8.56 11.53
C PHE A 88 -9.65 7.13 11.10
N ALA A 89 -10.45 6.42 11.90
CA ALA A 89 -10.89 5.06 11.55
C ALA A 89 -11.77 5.01 10.29
N ALA A 90 -12.61 6.02 10.05
CA ALA A 90 -13.43 6.08 8.83
C ALA A 90 -12.58 6.29 7.58
N TRP A 91 -11.61 7.22 7.64
CA TRP A 91 -10.71 7.49 6.53
C TRP A 91 -9.80 6.29 6.25
N ARG A 92 -9.28 5.63 7.29
CA ARG A 92 -8.46 4.43 7.12
C ARG A 92 -9.18 3.33 6.35
N ARG A 93 -10.49 3.14 6.58
CA ARG A 93 -11.33 2.21 5.80
C ARG A 93 -11.41 2.57 4.33
N GLU A 94 -11.62 3.85 4.03
CA GLU A 94 -11.69 4.33 2.65
C GLU A 94 -10.36 4.14 1.90
N VAL A 95 -9.23 4.36 2.59
CA VAL A 95 -7.90 4.02 2.06
C VAL A 95 -7.78 2.50 1.81
N ALA A 96 -8.30 1.67 2.72
CA ALA A 96 -8.24 0.22 2.60
C ALA A 96 -9.05 -0.28 1.41
N ASP A 97 -10.21 0.33 1.14
CA ASP A 97 -11.05 0.04 -0.03
C ASP A 97 -10.26 0.30 -1.33
N GLU A 98 -9.65 1.47 -1.47
CA GLU A 98 -8.87 1.83 -2.67
C GLU A 98 -7.60 0.98 -2.86
N VAL A 99 -6.88 0.67 -1.77
CA VAL A 99 -5.73 -0.25 -1.81
C VAL A 99 -6.19 -1.66 -2.19
N GLY A 100 -7.29 -2.13 -1.60
CA GLY A 100 -7.86 -3.45 -1.86
C GLY A 100 -8.25 -3.62 -3.32
N LEU A 101 -8.92 -2.61 -3.90
CA LEU A 101 -9.24 -2.59 -5.33
C LEU A 101 -8.00 -2.68 -6.21
N ARG A 102 -6.92 -1.98 -5.85
CA ARG A 102 -5.70 -1.91 -6.67
C ARG A 102 -4.87 -3.18 -6.63
N LEU A 103 -4.83 -3.83 -5.47
CA LEU A 103 -4.04 -5.03 -5.22
C LEU A 103 -4.84 -6.33 -5.37
N GLU A 104 -6.14 -6.22 -5.67
CA GLU A 104 -7.07 -7.35 -5.69
C GLU A 104 -7.09 -8.11 -4.34
N ILE A 105 -7.07 -7.35 -3.24
CA ILE A 105 -7.17 -7.85 -1.85
C ILE A 105 -8.51 -7.43 -1.26
N ASP A 106 -9.13 -8.31 -0.47
CA ASP A 106 -10.31 -7.95 0.31
C ASP A 106 -9.99 -6.79 1.28
N PRO A 107 -10.62 -5.61 1.12
CA PRO A 107 -10.31 -4.43 1.92
C PRO A 107 -10.63 -4.63 3.41
N THR A 108 -11.53 -5.54 3.77
CA THR A 108 -11.82 -5.86 5.17
C THR A 108 -10.64 -6.51 5.87
N VAL A 109 -9.82 -7.27 5.15
CA VAL A 109 -8.61 -7.91 5.68
C VAL A 109 -7.50 -6.87 5.88
N LEU A 110 -7.37 -5.91 4.96
CA LEU A 110 -6.46 -4.77 5.09
C LEU A 110 -6.83 -3.92 6.30
N GLU A 111 -8.08 -3.48 6.41
CA GLU A 111 -8.56 -2.68 7.55
C GLU A 111 -8.39 -3.43 8.88
N ALA A 112 -8.66 -4.73 8.92
CA ALA A 112 -8.47 -5.54 10.11
C ALA A 112 -6.98 -5.65 10.51
N ALA A 113 -6.05 -5.66 9.56
CA ALA A 113 -4.62 -5.60 9.85
C ALA A 113 -4.20 -4.21 10.35
N TRP A 114 -4.66 -3.15 9.68
CA TRP A 114 -4.26 -1.78 10.00
C TRP A 114 -4.82 -1.30 11.34
N SER A 115 -6.07 -1.66 11.66
CA SER A 115 -6.71 -1.28 12.92
C SER A 115 -6.11 -1.96 14.16
N ARG A 116 -5.43 -3.10 13.99
CA ARG A 116 -4.73 -3.82 15.06
C ARG A 116 -3.31 -3.33 15.32
N ALA A 117 -2.71 -2.63 14.35
CA ALA A 117 -1.39 -2.03 14.54
C ALA A 117 -1.45 -0.93 15.61
N ASP A 118 -0.34 -0.61 16.27
CA ASP A 118 -0.31 0.54 17.17
C ASP A 118 -0.45 1.88 16.40
N ALA A 119 -0.58 2.98 17.16
CA ALA A 119 -0.85 4.30 16.60
C ALA A 119 0.29 4.81 15.71
N GLU A 120 1.55 4.57 16.07
CA GLU A 120 2.70 5.05 15.30
C GLU A 120 2.78 4.34 13.95
N HIS A 121 2.60 3.02 13.96
CA HIS A 121 2.52 2.19 12.78
C HIS A 121 1.39 2.62 11.84
N GLN A 122 0.20 2.90 12.37
CA GLN A 122 -0.93 3.39 11.58
C GLN A 122 -0.62 4.74 10.93
N ILE A 123 -0.02 5.67 11.67
CA ILE A 123 0.34 7.00 11.16
C ILE A 123 1.42 6.88 10.07
N ALA A 124 2.47 6.11 10.32
CA ALA A 124 3.55 5.89 9.35
C ALA A 124 3.02 5.26 8.06
N LEU A 125 2.12 4.28 8.17
CA LEU A 125 1.48 3.65 7.03
C LEU A 125 0.64 4.63 6.21
N MET A 126 -0.24 5.40 6.85
CA MET A 126 -1.05 6.41 6.16
C MET A 126 -0.16 7.49 5.52
N ALA A 127 0.93 7.89 6.17
CA ALA A 127 1.89 8.82 5.59
C ALA A 127 2.53 8.25 4.32
N ALA A 128 2.99 6.99 4.34
CA ALA A 128 3.56 6.37 3.14
C ALA A 128 2.55 6.27 1.99
N LEU A 129 1.30 5.89 2.28
CA LEU A 129 0.22 5.81 1.29
C LEU A 129 -0.16 7.19 0.73
N ALA A 130 -0.08 8.25 1.54
CA ALA A 130 -0.27 9.63 1.11
C ALA A 130 0.76 10.11 0.07
N GLN A 131 1.84 9.35 -0.13
CA GLN A 131 2.89 9.65 -1.10
C GLN A 131 2.80 8.84 -2.38
N ILE A 132 1.77 8.01 -2.59
CA ILE A 132 1.59 7.28 -3.85
C ILE A 132 1.55 8.26 -5.02
N GLY A 133 2.29 7.94 -6.09
CA GLY A 133 2.47 8.81 -7.25
C GLY A 133 3.62 9.82 -7.12
N THR A 134 4.27 9.93 -5.95
CA THR A 134 5.47 10.77 -5.81
C THR A 134 6.66 10.14 -6.55
N PRO A 135 7.42 10.90 -7.39
CA PRO A 135 8.51 10.33 -8.18
C PRO A 135 9.64 9.75 -7.33
N TYR A 136 10.27 8.69 -7.83
CA TYR A 136 11.54 8.23 -7.26
C TYR A 136 12.66 9.23 -7.51
N ARG A 137 13.37 9.63 -6.45
CA ARG A 137 14.62 10.38 -6.49
C ARG A 137 15.64 9.87 -5.48
N ARG A 138 16.80 9.44 -5.99
CA ARG A 138 17.94 8.99 -5.17
C ARG A 138 18.30 10.03 -4.11
N ARG A 139 18.61 9.56 -2.90
CA ARG A 139 19.06 10.35 -1.75
C ARG A 139 18.09 11.48 -1.35
N THR A 140 16.82 11.36 -1.72
CA THR A 140 15.78 12.36 -1.42
C THR A 140 14.72 11.78 -0.48
N SER A 141 14.26 12.57 0.49
CA SER A 141 13.25 12.19 1.49
C SER A 141 12.24 13.32 1.65
N ASP A 142 11.71 13.79 0.54
CA ASP A 142 10.96 15.04 0.44
C ASP A 142 9.74 14.84 -0.48
N PRO A 143 8.50 15.07 0.02
CA PRO A 143 7.28 14.84 -0.74
C PRO A 143 7.16 15.71 -2.00
N GLU A 144 7.78 16.89 -2.03
CA GLU A 144 7.75 17.77 -3.20
C GLU A 144 8.77 17.38 -4.26
N ARG A 145 9.89 16.77 -3.84
CA ARG A 145 11.03 16.48 -4.73
C ARG A 145 11.10 15.02 -5.16
N GLY A 146 10.59 14.11 -4.33
CA GLY A 146 10.65 12.67 -4.54
C GLY A 146 11.29 11.90 -3.39
N PHE A 147 11.22 10.58 -3.49
CA PHE A 147 11.76 9.66 -2.48
C PHE A 147 12.72 8.65 -3.11
N ASP A 148 13.73 8.21 -2.36
CA ASP A 148 14.23 6.84 -2.56
C ASP A 148 13.60 5.91 -1.53
N CYS A 149 13.91 4.62 -1.60
CA CYS A 149 13.30 3.60 -0.75
C CYS A 149 13.38 3.94 0.76
N SER A 150 14.58 4.19 1.27
CA SER A 150 14.80 4.62 2.65
C SER A 150 14.30 6.03 2.96
N GLY A 151 14.25 6.90 1.95
CA GLY A 151 13.75 8.27 2.11
C GLY A 151 12.27 8.31 2.37
N LEU A 152 11.50 7.45 1.69
CA LEU A 152 10.06 7.28 1.94
C LEU A 152 9.82 6.81 3.38
N THR A 153 10.52 5.76 3.81
CA THR A 153 10.33 5.21 5.17
C THR A 153 10.75 6.21 6.24
N THR A 154 11.89 6.91 6.07
CA THR A 154 12.33 7.98 6.98
C THR A 154 11.28 9.08 7.10
N TRP A 155 10.74 9.56 5.98
CA TRP A 155 9.75 10.63 6.01
C TRP A 155 8.42 10.18 6.63
N ALA A 156 7.96 8.97 6.29
CA ALA A 156 6.70 8.42 6.78
C ALA A 156 6.72 8.20 8.30
N TRP A 157 7.76 7.55 8.82
CA TRP A 157 7.91 7.34 10.27
C TRP A 157 8.16 8.63 11.05
N ALA A 158 8.79 9.64 10.42
CA ALA A 158 8.89 10.97 11.04
C ALA A 158 7.51 11.62 11.24
N GLN A 159 6.49 11.30 10.43
CA GLN A 159 5.12 11.78 10.67
C GLN A 159 4.48 11.16 11.91
N ALA A 160 4.93 9.96 12.29
CA ALA A 160 4.56 9.26 13.51
C ALA A 160 5.41 9.66 14.73
N GLY A 161 6.39 10.55 14.55
CA GLY A 161 7.26 11.02 15.63
C GLY A 161 8.55 10.21 15.81
N HIS A 162 8.78 9.18 14.98
CA HIS A 162 9.97 8.34 15.06
C HIS A 162 10.97 8.66 13.94
N LEU A 163 12.21 9.03 14.30
CA LEU A 163 13.24 9.45 13.35
C LEU A 163 14.14 8.28 12.92
N LEU A 164 13.92 7.80 11.69
CA LEU A 164 14.75 6.74 11.13
C LEU A 164 16.05 7.23 10.51
N PRO A 165 17.14 6.45 10.60
CA PRO A 165 18.35 6.70 9.83
C PRO A 165 18.06 6.82 8.33
N ARG A 166 18.78 7.71 7.63
CA ARG A 166 18.52 7.97 6.21
C ARG A 166 18.89 6.79 5.29
N ASN A 167 19.66 5.81 5.77
CA ASN A 167 20.11 4.67 4.97
C ASN A 167 19.37 3.38 5.36
N SER A 168 18.86 2.63 4.39
CA SER A 168 18.11 1.37 4.61
C SER A 168 18.86 0.32 5.45
N THR A 169 20.18 0.23 5.31
CA THR A 169 21.00 -0.70 6.12
C THR A 169 21.09 -0.24 7.57
N GLN A 170 21.13 1.08 7.80
CA GLN A 170 21.11 1.63 9.15
C GLN A 170 19.73 1.49 9.79
N GLN A 171 18.64 1.72 9.04
CA GLN A 171 17.27 1.46 9.51
C GLN A 171 17.13 0.03 10.02
N TRP A 172 17.56 -0.96 9.22
CA TRP A 172 17.56 -2.36 9.64
C TRP A 172 18.37 -2.65 10.89
N ARG A 173 19.54 -2.02 11.03
CA ARG A 173 20.41 -2.26 12.18
C ARG A 173 19.90 -1.59 13.46
N ALA A 174 19.10 -0.54 13.32
CA ALA A 174 18.52 0.20 14.42
C ALA A 174 17.22 -0.43 14.92
N GLY A 175 16.42 -1.01 14.01
CA GLY A 175 15.15 -1.62 14.36
C GLY A 175 15.24 -3.04 14.93
N ASP A 176 14.13 -3.47 15.52
CA ASP A 176 13.97 -4.76 16.15
C ASP A 176 13.48 -5.81 15.15
N PRO A 177 14.18 -6.96 15.00
CA PRO A 177 13.73 -8.02 14.11
C PRO A 177 12.32 -8.53 14.47
N ARG A 178 11.50 -8.78 13.43
CA ARG A 178 10.17 -9.38 13.54
C ARG A 178 10.06 -10.63 12.66
N THR A 179 9.15 -11.52 13.00
CA THR A 179 8.68 -12.57 12.10
C THR A 179 7.40 -12.08 11.42
N ILE A 180 6.94 -12.77 10.38
CA ILE A 180 5.67 -12.42 9.74
C ILE A 180 4.48 -12.48 10.74
N ASP A 181 4.54 -13.39 11.72
CA ASP A 181 3.47 -13.58 12.70
C ASP A 181 3.43 -12.50 13.79
N THR A 182 4.58 -11.84 14.04
CA THR A 182 4.69 -10.76 15.02
C THR A 182 4.73 -9.39 14.38
N ALA A 183 4.86 -9.32 13.06
CA ALA A 183 4.92 -8.06 12.34
C ALA A 183 3.54 -7.38 12.31
N GLN A 184 3.55 -6.05 12.34
CA GLN A 184 2.38 -5.19 12.25
C GLN A 184 2.33 -4.50 10.88
N ALA A 185 1.15 -4.04 10.46
CA ALA A 185 1.06 -3.14 9.32
C ALA A 185 1.86 -1.86 9.63
N GLY A 186 2.72 -1.41 8.72
CA GLY A 186 3.66 -0.30 8.99
C GLY A 186 5.09 -0.75 9.32
N ASP A 187 5.28 -2.02 9.73
CA ASP A 187 6.63 -2.59 9.85
C ASP A 187 7.38 -2.55 8.53
N LEU A 188 8.70 -2.55 8.61
CA LEU A 188 9.54 -2.51 7.44
C LEU A 188 10.03 -3.90 7.06
N LEU A 189 10.14 -4.13 5.75
CA LEU A 189 10.82 -5.30 5.20
C LEU A 189 11.96 -4.86 4.31
N ARG A 190 13.05 -5.62 4.36
CA ARG A 190 14.19 -5.39 3.49
C ARG A 190 14.75 -6.66 2.86
N TYR A 191 15.33 -6.47 1.70
CA TYR A 191 16.41 -7.29 1.17
C TYR A 191 17.61 -6.38 0.89
N PRO A 192 18.83 -6.91 0.68
CA PRO A 192 19.99 -6.07 0.41
C PRO A 192 19.73 -5.08 -0.74
N GLY A 193 19.89 -3.79 -0.45
CA GLY A 193 19.70 -2.70 -1.42
C GLY A 193 18.31 -2.05 -1.45
N HIS A 194 17.30 -2.61 -0.77
CA HIS A 194 15.94 -2.05 -0.76
C HIS A 194 15.23 -2.21 0.59
N VAL A 195 14.43 -1.21 0.95
CA VAL A 195 13.55 -1.23 2.12
C VAL A 195 12.16 -0.80 1.68
N MET A 196 11.14 -1.43 2.25
CA MET A 196 9.74 -1.29 1.90
C MET A 196 8.94 -1.28 3.20
N MET A 197 7.70 -0.79 3.16
CA MET A 197 6.79 -0.85 4.30
C MET A 197 5.69 -1.88 4.01
N TRP A 198 5.43 -2.77 4.97
CA TRP A 198 4.45 -3.85 4.82
C TRP A 198 3.03 -3.35 5.13
N LEU A 199 2.05 -3.78 4.32
CA LEU A 199 0.65 -3.42 4.53
C LEU A 199 -0.07 -4.33 5.55
N GLY A 200 0.65 -5.22 6.24
CA GLY A 200 0.06 -6.11 7.25
C GLY A 200 -0.63 -7.37 6.71
N VAL A 201 -0.68 -7.55 5.38
CA VAL A 201 -1.39 -8.67 4.74
C VAL A 201 -0.56 -9.27 3.61
N GLY A 202 -0.47 -10.60 3.60
CA GLY A 202 0.23 -11.36 2.55
C GLY A 202 1.59 -10.75 2.19
N ARG A 203 1.77 -10.49 0.89
CA ARG A 203 3.01 -9.91 0.33
C ARG A 203 2.86 -8.45 -0.09
N ALA A 204 1.81 -7.79 0.41
CA ALA A 204 1.43 -6.45 0.00
C ALA A 204 2.30 -5.40 0.70
N ILE A 205 2.83 -4.45 -0.07
CA ILE A 205 3.74 -3.40 0.40
C ILE A 205 3.38 -2.04 -0.17
N VAL A 206 3.94 -0.99 0.43
CA VAL A 206 4.14 0.33 -0.20
C VAL A 206 5.64 0.64 -0.23
N HIS A 207 6.15 1.14 -1.36
CA HIS A 207 7.56 1.50 -1.48
C HIS A 207 7.82 2.60 -2.51
N SER A 208 9.05 3.13 -2.52
CA SER A 208 9.60 3.91 -3.62
C SER A 208 10.62 3.04 -4.37
N PRO A 209 10.27 2.41 -5.50
CA PRO A 209 11.02 1.29 -6.06
C PRO A 209 12.37 1.71 -6.68
N GLN A 210 12.35 2.43 -7.81
CA GLN A 210 13.57 2.77 -8.53
C GLN A 210 13.40 3.96 -9.49
N SER A 211 14.51 4.39 -10.11
CA SER A 211 14.53 5.55 -11.01
C SER A 211 13.61 5.37 -12.21
N GLY A 212 12.78 6.38 -12.48
CA GLY A 212 11.77 6.34 -13.54
C GLY A 212 10.40 5.87 -13.08
N GLU A 213 10.29 5.39 -11.83
CA GLU A 213 9.03 4.96 -11.22
C GLU A 213 8.59 5.92 -10.11
N PHE A 214 7.45 5.62 -9.52
CA PHE A 214 6.78 6.43 -8.51
C PHE A 214 6.53 5.58 -7.27
N VAL A 215 6.26 6.23 -6.15
CA VAL A 215 5.78 5.52 -4.96
C VAL A 215 4.50 4.77 -5.32
N GLU A 216 4.45 3.49 -5.00
CA GLU A 216 3.35 2.61 -5.36
C GLU A 216 3.09 1.57 -4.29
N VAL A 217 1.88 1.00 -4.34
CA VAL A 217 1.56 -0.26 -3.66
C VAL A 217 1.78 -1.41 -4.62
N GLN A 218 2.30 -2.53 -4.10
CA GLN A 218 2.64 -3.68 -4.92
C GLN A 218 2.49 -4.99 -4.14
N ILE A 219 2.15 -6.08 -4.83
CA ILE A 219 2.32 -7.44 -4.34
C ILE A 219 3.74 -7.90 -4.66
N LEU A 220 4.58 -8.13 -3.64
CA LEU A 220 5.91 -8.68 -3.85
C LEU A 220 5.82 -10.09 -4.46
N SER A 221 6.79 -10.38 -5.35
CA SER A 221 6.99 -11.76 -5.81
C SER A 221 7.36 -12.68 -4.64
N GLU A 222 7.00 -13.96 -4.74
CA GLU A 222 7.30 -14.97 -3.71
C GLU A 222 8.78 -14.97 -3.33
N ARG A 223 9.64 -15.01 -4.35
CA ARG A 223 11.09 -14.99 -4.19
C ARG A 223 11.59 -13.75 -3.43
N SER A 224 11.04 -12.58 -3.72
CA SER A 224 11.43 -11.33 -3.04
C SER A 224 10.97 -11.34 -1.59
N PHE A 225 9.76 -11.85 -1.35
CA PHE A 225 9.15 -11.93 -0.04
C PHE A 225 9.91 -12.90 0.88
N GLU A 226 10.21 -14.11 0.43
CA GLU A 226 10.99 -15.12 1.19
C GLU A 226 12.41 -14.64 1.56
N ARG A 227 13.00 -13.79 0.70
CA ARG A 227 14.31 -13.18 0.95
C ARG A 227 14.26 -11.99 1.89
N SER A 228 13.07 -11.47 2.18
CA SER A 228 12.92 -10.29 3.00
C SER A 228 13.13 -10.62 4.48
N ARG A 229 13.53 -9.61 5.24
CA ARG A 229 13.60 -9.64 6.70
C ARG A 229 12.74 -8.51 7.24
N PHE A 230 11.86 -8.85 8.16
CA PHE A 230 10.95 -7.91 8.81
C PHE A 230 11.60 -7.32 10.04
N PHE A 231 11.29 -6.07 10.30
CA PHE A 231 11.70 -5.38 11.50
C PHE A 231 10.72 -4.26 11.83
N ASP A 232 10.56 -4.06 13.12
CA ASP A 232 9.91 -2.91 13.71
C ASP A 232 10.96 -1.80 13.80
N PRO A 233 10.73 -0.65 13.16
CA PRO A 233 11.71 0.41 13.14
C PRO A 233 11.56 1.38 14.32
N SER A 234 10.56 1.21 15.20
CA SER A 234 10.24 2.09 16.33
C SER A 234 11.04 1.81 17.61
#